data_AF-A0A1H7VWJ5-F1
#
_entry.id   AF-A0A1H7VWJ5-F1
#
_cell.length_a   1.000
_cell.length_b   1.000
_cell.length_c   1.000
_cell.angle_alpha   90.00
_cell.angle_beta   90.00
_cell.angle_gamma   90.00
#
_symmetry.space_group_name_H-M   'P 1'
#
loop_
_entity.id
_entity.type
_entity.pdbx_description
1 polymer ?
#
loop_
_entity_poly.entity_id
_entity_poly.type
_entity_poly.pdbx_seq_one_letter_code
_entity_poly.pdbx_strand_id
1 'polypeptide(L)'
;MTILAPITRSDAQLDPRDPMARLENLFDAGTTVPLHDRDKSGVLAATGEIDGVRTIAYCSDATVMGGAMGVEGCKHIVNAINTAIEEKSPIVGIWHSGGARLAEGVEALHAVGLVFEAMVRASGLIPQISVVLGFAAGGAAYGPALTDVVIMAPEGRVFVTGPDVVRSVTGEQVDMESLGGPDTHTKKSGVAHIAATDELDALNRARRLVSMFCDQGTFDQAAAEHGDTDLRALMPESAKRAYDVRPIVHELLDNVEGESTLEELQGNYARSIVTGLGRLGGRTVGVIANNPLRLGGCLNSESAEKAARFVRLCDVFGIPLVVIVDVPGYLPGVSMEWEGVVRRGAKLLHAFAEATVPRVTVVTRKIYGGAYIAMNSRALGATAVYAWPDAEVAVMGAKAAVGILHKRALAAAPEEEREALHDRLAAEHEAIAGGVGRAMAIGVVDELIDPAKTRSRVTAALAAAPAGRGQHKNIPL
;
A
#
# COMPACT_ATOMS: atom_id res chain seq x y z
N MET A 1 -43.72 50.19 3.30
CA MET A 1 -43.75 48.89 2.59
C MET A 1 -42.86 49.03 1.37
N THR A 2 -41.61 48.61 1.48
CA THR A 2 -40.68 48.60 0.36
C THR A 2 -40.20 47.16 0.23
N ILE A 3 -40.68 46.52 -0.82
CA ILE A 3 -40.44 45.11 -1.14
C ILE A 3 -38.99 45.01 -1.59
N LEU A 4 -38.16 44.32 -0.80
CA LEU A 4 -36.82 43.92 -1.22
C LEU A 4 -36.97 42.86 -2.31
N ALA A 5 -36.43 43.16 -3.48
CA ALA A 5 -36.34 42.24 -4.60
C ALA A 5 -35.50 40.99 -4.21
N PRO A 6 -35.73 39.83 -4.84
CA PRO A 6 -34.95 38.64 -4.56
C PRO A 6 -33.49 38.90 -4.93
N ILE A 7 -32.58 38.54 -4.03
CA ILE A 7 -31.15 38.50 -4.32
C ILE A 7 -30.99 37.51 -5.48
N THR A 8 -30.74 38.05 -6.67
CA THR A 8 -30.27 37.31 -7.82
C THR A 8 -28.99 36.58 -7.41
N ARG A 9 -28.97 35.26 -7.56
CA ARG A 9 -27.74 34.45 -7.54
C ARG A 9 -26.78 35.07 -8.56
N SER A 10 -25.90 35.95 -8.11
CA SER A 10 -24.71 36.32 -8.86
C SER A 10 -23.80 35.11 -8.91
N ASP A 11 -23.08 34.94 -10.00
CA ASP A 11 -21.95 34.03 -10.21
C ASP A 11 -20.84 34.23 -9.16
N ALA A 12 -21.15 33.98 -7.89
CA ALA A 12 -20.17 33.84 -6.84
C ALA A 12 -19.51 32.49 -7.09
N GLN A 13 -18.26 32.54 -7.54
CA GLN A 13 -17.38 31.38 -7.60
C GLN A 13 -17.54 30.60 -6.30
N LEU A 14 -18.14 29.41 -6.37
CA LEU A 14 -18.36 28.56 -5.21
C LEU A 14 -17.04 28.39 -4.47
N ASP A 15 -17.06 28.54 -3.13
CA ASP A 15 -15.85 28.33 -2.32
C ASP A 15 -15.28 26.96 -2.70
N PRO A 16 -14.00 26.84 -3.09
CA PRO A 16 -13.43 25.56 -3.51
C PRO A 16 -13.47 24.51 -2.40
N ARG A 17 -13.70 24.91 -1.15
CA ARG A 17 -13.85 24.03 0.01
C ARG A 17 -15.31 23.61 0.24
N ASP A 18 -16.25 24.06 -0.59
CA ASP A 18 -17.65 23.67 -0.51
C ASP A 18 -17.78 22.15 -0.60
N PRO A 19 -18.43 21.50 0.38
CA PRO A 19 -18.47 20.04 0.42
C PRO A 19 -19.34 19.45 -0.68
N MET A 20 -20.35 20.17 -1.19
CA MET A 20 -21.16 19.66 -2.31
C MET A 20 -20.35 19.65 -3.59
N ALA A 21 -19.64 20.73 -3.88
CA ALA A 21 -18.76 20.81 -5.06
C ALA A 21 -17.70 19.70 -5.05
N ARG A 22 -17.09 19.41 -3.88
CA ARG A 22 -16.14 18.30 -3.72
C ARG A 22 -16.76 16.93 -3.95
N LEU A 23 -17.99 16.71 -3.46
CA LEU A 23 -18.72 15.46 -3.68
C LEU A 23 -19.15 15.30 -5.16
N GLU A 24 -19.57 16.38 -5.82
CA GLU A 24 -19.89 16.39 -7.25
C GLU A 24 -18.66 16.14 -8.14
N ASN A 25 -17.48 16.60 -7.72
CA ASN A 25 -16.22 16.28 -8.41
C ASN A 25 -15.75 14.83 -8.16
N LEU A 26 -16.17 14.21 -7.06
CA LEU A 26 -15.84 12.81 -6.75
C LEU A 26 -16.75 11.84 -7.52
N PHE A 27 -18.06 12.09 -7.52
CA PHE A 27 -19.05 11.19 -8.10
C PHE A 27 -19.23 11.41 -9.61
N ASP A 28 -19.83 10.42 -10.26
CA ASP A 28 -20.25 10.51 -11.64
C ASP A 28 -21.32 11.62 -11.79
N ALA A 29 -21.23 12.36 -12.90
CA ALA A 29 -22.04 13.55 -13.12
C ALA A 29 -23.55 13.24 -12.99
N GLY A 30 -24.22 13.99 -12.11
CA GLY A 30 -25.67 13.87 -11.90
C GLY A 30 -26.10 12.72 -10.97
N THR A 31 -25.18 11.98 -10.37
CA THR A 31 -25.50 10.86 -9.48
C THR A 31 -25.50 11.23 -7.98
N THR A 32 -24.97 12.40 -7.62
CA THR A 32 -24.84 12.85 -6.23
C THR A 32 -26.21 13.09 -5.58
N VAL A 33 -26.51 12.32 -4.53
CA VAL A 33 -27.73 12.45 -3.71
C VAL A 33 -27.33 12.59 -2.24
N PRO A 34 -27.64 13.73 -1.58
CA PRO A 34 -27.35 13.93 -0.16
C PRO A 34 -28.07 12.90 0.73
N LEU A 35 -27.38 12.41 1.77
CA LEU A 35 -27.96 11.51 2.77
C LEU A 35 -28.77 12.26 3.84
N HIS A 36 -28.59 13.57 3.91
CA HIS A 36 -29.31 14.48 4.81
C HIS A 36 -29.36 15.88 4.20
N ASP A 37 -30.28 16.71 4.69
CA ASP A 37 -30.33 18.12 4.31
C ASP A 37 -29.04 18.85 4.73
N ARG A 38 -28.64 19.84 3.93
CA ARG A 38 -27.47 20.66 4.25
C ARG A 38 -27.72 21.47 5.52
N ASP A 39 -26.85 21.31 6.50
CA ASP A 39 -26.95 21.96 7.80
C ASP A 39 -25.62 22.64 8.21
N LYS A 40 -25.49 23.04 9.48
CA LYS A 40 -24.28 23.66 10.05
C LYS A 40 -23.48 22.68 10.91
N SER A 41 -23.62 21.38 10.67
CA SER A 41 -22.90 20.34 11.41
C SER A 41 -21.40 20.32 11.10
N GLY A 42 -20.98 20.93 9.98
CA GLY A 42 -19.59 20.92 9.51
C GLY A 42 -19.25 19.68 8.68
N VAL A 43 -20.25 18.91 8.26
CA VAL A 43 -20.10 17.73 7.39
C VAL A 43 -21.29 17.68 6.43
N LEU A 44 -21.05 17.17 5.23
CA LEU A 44 -22.09 16.73 4.31
C LEU A 44 -21.81 15.28 3.88
N ALA A 45 -22.81 14.41 4.00
CA ALA A 45 -22.75 13.06 3.49
C ALA A 45 -23.67 12.87 2.29
N ALA A 46 -23.24 12.06 1.33
CA ALA A 46 -23.97 11.78 0.11
C ALA A 46 -23.69 10.38 -0.42
N THR A 47 -24.51 9.98 -1.36
CA THR A 47 -24.33 8.77 -2.17
C THR A 47 -24.24 9.15 -3.63
N GLY A 48 -23.56 8.33 -4.42
CA GLY A 48 -23.47 8.50 -5.86
C GLY A 48 -22.87 7.26 -6.50
N GLU A 49 -22.41 7.41 -7.74
CA GLU A 49 -21.66 6.38 -8.45
C GLU A 49 -20.24 6.86 -8.70
N ILE A 50 -19.29 5.94 -8.73
CA ILE A 50 -17.93 6.16 -9.19
C ILE A 50 -17.64 5.10 -10.24
N ASP A 51 -17.55 5.52 -11.50
CA ASP A 51 -17.41 4.62 -12.64
C ASP A 51 -18.50 3.52 -12.63
N GLY A 52 -19.74 3.92 -12.29
CA GLY A 52 -20.88 3.01 -12.13
C GLY A 52 -20.91 2.19 -10.84
N VAL A 53 -19.89 2.29 -9.97
CA VAL A 53 -19.89 1.63 -8.66
C VAL A 53 -20.62 2.50 -7.63
N ARG A 54 -21.73 1.99 -7.10
CA ARG A 54 -22.45 2.61 -5.98
C ARG A 54 -21.50 2.90 -4.82
N THR A 55 -21.37 4.17 -4.43
CA THR A 55 -20.39 4.62 -3.44
C THR A 55 -21.02 5.60 -2.46
N ILE A 56 -20.64 5.50 -1.19
CA ILE A 56 -21.01 6.45 -0.13
C ILE A 56 -19.84 7.38 0.14
N ALA A 57 -20.08 8.66 0.40
CA ALA A 57 -19.03 9.57 0.81
C ALA A 57 -19.49 10.58 1.85
N TYR A 58 -18.55 11.06 2.66
CA TYR A 58 -18.74 12.21 3.53
C TYR A 58 -17.62 13.22 3.30
N CYS A 59 -17.93 14.50 3.39
CA CYS A 59 -16.98 15.59 3.23
C CYS A 59 -17.10 16.55 4.42
N SER A 60 -15.97 16.80 5.10
CA SER A 60 -15.90 17.89 6.09
C SER A 60 -16.10 19.24 5.40
N ASP A 61 -16.93 20.11 5.97
CA ASP A 61 -17.16 21.46 5.49
C ASP A 61 -16.25 22.44 6.25
N ALA A 62 -15.11 22.76 5.65
CA ALA A 62 -14.14 23.69 6.24
C ALA A 62 -14.68 25.12 6.38
N THR A 63 -15.74 25.49 5.65
CA THR A 63 -16.36 26.81 5.74
C THR A 63 -17.19 26.98 7.02
N VAL A 64 -17.56 25.87 7.66
CA VAL A 64 -18.29 25.84 8.94
C VAL A 64 -17.34 25.49 10.07
N MET A 65 -16.90 26.52 10.81
CA MET A 65 -16.02 26.37 11.98
C MET A 65 -14.72 25.58 11.67
N GLY A 66 -14.18 25.70 10.44
CA GLY A 66 -12.99 24.94 10.04
C GLY A 66 -13.22 23.43 9.94
N GLY A 67 -14.46 22.98 9.71
CA GLY A 67 -14.81 21.56 9.63
C GLY A 67 -14.75 20.85 10.97
N ALA A 68 -14.87 21.60 12.08
CA ALA A 68 -14.75 21.02 13.43
C ALA A 68 -15.82 19.95 13.70
N MET A 69 -15.37 18.77 14.11
CA MET A 69 -16.18 17.60 14.42
C MET A 69 -16.97 17.82 15.71
N GLY A 70 -18.25 18.18 15.57
CA GLY A 70 -19.23 18.22 16.66
C GLY A 70 -20.16 17.00 16.66
N VAL A 71 -21.07 16.94 17.62
CA VAL A 71 -22.02 15.83 17.84
C VAL A 71 -22.82 15.51 16.57
N GLU A 72 -23.47 16.50 15.97
CA GLU A 72 -24.30 16.27 14.77
C GLU A 72 -23.45 15.89 13.55
N GLY A 73 -22.29 16.53 13.34
CA GLY A 73 -21.42 16.20 12.20
C GLY A 73 -20.88 14.78 12.30
N CYS A 74 -20.50 14.34 13.50
CA CYS A 74 -20.09 12.96 13.74
C CYS A 74 -21.23 11.97 13.53
N LYS A 75 -22.48 12.30 13.91
CA LYS A 75 -23.65 11.45 13.62
C LYS A 75 -23.83 11.24 12.12
N HIS A 76 -23.68 12.28 11.30
CA HIS A 76 -23.75 12.15 9.84
C HIS A 76 -22.65 11.24 9.27
N ILE A 77 -21.42 11.36 9.77
CA ILE A 77 -20.31 10.45 9.38
C ILE A 77 -20.64 9.00 9.77
N VAL A 78 -21.10 8.77 11.01
CA VAL A 78 -21.47 7.43 11.49
C VAL A 78 -22.61 6.84 10.65
N ASN A 79 -23.63 7.63 10.32
CA ASN A 79 -24.73 7.20 9.46
C ASN A 79 -24.26 6.86 8.04
N ALA A 80 -23.33 7.64 7.47
CA ALA A 80 -22.73 7.33 6.18
C ALA A 80 -21.98 5.99 6.20
N ILE A 81 -21.16 5.75 7.23
CA ILE A 81 -20.45 4.48 7.41
C ILE A 81 -21.43 3.31 7.57
N ASN A 82 -22.49 3.48 8.37
CA ASN A 82 -23.52 2.44 8.54
C ASN A 82 -24.22 2.12 7.23
N THR A 83 -24.60 3.15 6.47
CA THR A 83 -25.22 2.99 5.15
C THR A 83 -24.29 2.22 4.21
N ALA A 84 -23.01 2.56 4.19
CA ALA A 84 -22.03 1.86 3.36
C ALA A 84 -21.88 0.38 3.75
N ILE A 85 -21.88 0.06 5.05
CA ILE A 85 -21.84 -1.32 5.54
C ILE A 85 -23.12 -2.08 5.14
N GLU A 86 -24.29 -1.48 5.32
CA GLU A 86 -25.59 -2.08 5.00
C GLU A 86 -25.74 -2.35 3.50
N GLU A 87 -25.34 -1.40 2.66
CA GLU A 87 -25.35 -1.53 1.20
C GLU A 87 -24.19 -2.38 0.66
N LYS A 88 -23.18 -2.69 1.48
CA LYS A 88 -21.90 -3.29 1.08
C LYS A 88 -21.18 -2.47 0.00
N SER A 89 -21.31 -1.16 0.10
CA SER A 89 -20.71 -0.17 -0.82
C SER A 89 -19.39 0.36 -0.24
N PRO A 90 -18.39 0.70 -1.07
CA PRO A 90 -17.20 1.42 -0.62
C PRO A 90 -17.57 2.79 -0.04
N ILE A 91 -16.68 3.31 0.81
CA ILE A 91 -16.83 4.65 1.40
C ILE A 91 -15.59 5.52 1.20
N VAL A 92 -15.82 6.77 0.79
CA VAL A 92 -14.77 7.80 0.65
C VAL A 92 -14.98 8.91 1.67
N GLY A 93 -13.99 9.11 2.54
CA GLY A 93 -13.96 10.23 3.49
C GLY A 93 -13.10 11.37 2.97
N ILE A 94 -13.71 12.52 2.70
CA ILE A 94 -13.00 13.75 2.30
C ILE A 94 -12.78 14.63 3.53
N TRP A 95 -11.52 14.80 3.91
CA TRP A 95 -11.11 15.43 5.16
C TRP A 95 -10.57 16.85 4.95
N HIS A 96 -11.20 17.79 5.66
CA HIS A 96 -10.72 19.15 5.89
C HIS A 96 -11.31 19.65 7.22
N SER A 97 -10.80 19.12 8.32
CA SER A 97 -11.27 19.33 9.68
C SER A 97 -10.15 19.80 10.63
N GLY A 98 -10.43 20.86 11.37
CA GLY A 98 -9.60 21.35 12.48
C GLY A 98 -9.62 20.48 13.74
N GLY A 99 -10.32 19.34 13.74
CA GLY A 99 -10.43 18.43 14.88
C GLY A 99 -11.76 18.54 15.63
N ALA A 100 -11.77 18.17 16.91
CA ALA A 100 -12.99 18.18 17.72
C ALA A 100 -13.50 19.62 17.96
N ARG A 101 -14.82 19.81 17.95
CA ARG A 101 -15.44 21.10 18.20
C ARG A 101 -15.32 21.49 19.66
N LEU A 102 -14.38 22.38 19.96
CA LEU A 102 -14.01 22.77 21.33
C LEU A 102 -15.18 23.26 22.18
N ALA A 103 -16.13 23.99 21.58
CA ALA A 103 -17.29 24.53 22.29
C ALA A 103 -18.25 23.45 22.84
N GLU A 104 -18.24 22.24 22.26
CA GLU A 104 -19.08 21.11 22.69
C GLU A 104 -18.36 20.19 23.69
N GLY A 105 -17.08 20.47 24.01
CA GLY A 105 -16.34 19.79 25.06
C GLY A 105 -16.32 18.25 24.92
N VAL A 106 -16.68 17.55 26.00
CA VAL A 106 -16.64 16.08 26.08
C VAL A 106 -17.63 15.40 25.13
N GLU A 107 -18.72 16.08 24.76
CA GLU A 107 -19.74 15.51 23.86
C GLU A 107 -19.15 15.33 22.45
N ALA A 108 -18.39 16.31 21.96
CA ALA A 108 -17.65 16.18 20.71
C ALA A 108 -16.60 15.07 20.77
N LEU A 109 -15.88 14.91 21.88
CA LEU A 109 -14.90 13.83 22.04
C LEU A 109 -15.56 12.45 21.99
N HIS A 110 -16.70 12.28 22.67
CA HIS A 110 -17.47 11.04 22.61
C HIS A 110 -17.94 10.76 21.18
N ALA A 111 -18.48 11.77 20.48
CA ALA A 111 -18.96 11.63 19.11
C ALA A 111 -17.84 11.26 18.12
N VAL A 112 -16.64 11.85 18.26
CA VAL A 112 -15.45 11.47 17.50
C VAL A 112 -15.06 10.00 17.78
N GLY A 113 -15.16 9.55 19.03
CA GLY A 113 -14.96 8.14 19.39
C GLY A 113 -15.93 7.18 18.69
N LEU A 114 -17.20 7.58 18.51
CA LEU A 114 -18.19 6.80 17.75
C LEU A 114 -17.84 6.71 16.26
N VAL A 115 -17.26 7.76 15.68
CA VAL A 115 -16.74 7.71 14.29
C VAL A 115 -15.64 6.67 14.17
N PHE A 116 -14.69 6.62 15.11
CA PHE A 116 -13.62 5.62 15.09
C PHE A 116 -14.13 4.20 15.28
N GLU A 117 -15.09 3.99 16.16
CA GLU A 117 -15.75 2.68 16.32
C GLU A 117 -16.39 2.23 15.01
N ALA A 118 -17.12 3.12 14.33
CA ALA A 118 -17.74 2.83 13.04
C ALA A 118 -16.70 2.47 11.95
N MET A 119 -15.58 3.19 11.87
CA MET A 119 -14.47 2.88 10.94
C MET A 119 -13.83 1.51 11.24
N VAL A 120 -13.63 1.20 12.52
CA VAL A 120 -13.09 -0.09 12.96
C VAL A 120 -14.09 -1.22 12.71
N ARG A 121 -15.40 -0.95 12.75
CA ARG A 121 -16.45 -1.90 12.37
C ARG A 121 -16.44 -2.14 10.86
N ALA A 122 -16.25 -1.11 10.04
CA ALA A 122 -16.15 -1.19 8.58
C ALA A 122 -14.86 -1.86 8.07
N SER A 123 -13.77 -1.83 8.86
CA SER A 123 -12.46 -2.36 8.46
C SER A 123 -12.52 -3.82 8.01
N GLY A 124 -12.12 -4.06 6.75
CA GLY A 124 -12.14 -5.38 6.11
C GLY A 124 -13.51 -5.81 5.60
N LEU A 125 -14.61 -5.10 5.92
CA LEU A 125 -15.93 -5.37 5.38
C LEU A 125 -16.13 -4.65 4.04
N ILE A 126 -15.90 -3.34 4.04
CA ILE A 126 -15.99 -2.45 2.87
C ILE A 126 -14.68 -1.68 2.68
N PRO A 127 -14.28 -1.33 1.44
CA PRO A 127 -13.14 -0.46 1.22
C PRO A 127 -13.37 0.94 1.81
N GLN A 128 -12.42 1.42 2.60
CA GLN A 128 -12.43 2.77 3.17
C GLN A 128 -11.26 3.58 2.63
N ILE A 129 -11.54 4.66 1.89
CA ILE A 129 -10.52 5.54 1.31
C ILE A 129 -10.64 6.92 1.96
N SER A 130 -9.53 7.46 2.46
CA SER A 130 -9.47 8.83 2.98
C SER A 130 -8.72 9.74 2.02
N VAL A 131 -9.35 10.85 1.65
CA VAL A 131 -8.76 11.93 0.85
C VAL A 131 -8.60 13.16 1.74
N VAL A 132 -7.37 13.59 1.99
CA VAL A 132 -7.06 14.72 2.85
C VAL A 132 -6.73 15.95 2.00
N LEU A 133 -7.66 16.92 1.99
CA LEU A 133 -7.64 18.12 1.15
C LEU A 133 -7.43 19.41 1.95
N GLY A 134 -6.88 19.26 3.16
CA GLY A 134 -6.67 20.33 4.12
C GLY A 134 -6.27 19.75 5.47
N PHE A 135 -6.68 20.40 6.56
CA PHE A 135 -6.36 19.90 7.89
C PHE A 135 -7.09 18.60 8.25
N ALA A 136 -6.41 17.72 8.98
CA ALA A 136 -6.96 16.63 9.77
C ALA A 136 -6.18 16.64 11.09
N ALA A 137 -6.57 17.55 11.99
CA ALA A 137 -5.85 17.85 13.22
C ALA A 137 -6.48 17.19 14.46
N GLY A 138 -5.65 16.86 15.45
CA GLY A 138 -6.13 16.32 16.72
C GLY A 138 -6.84 14.98 16.53
N GLY A 139 -8.08 14.88 17.01
CA GLY A 139 -8.92 13.69 16.82
C GLY A 139 -9.11 13.35 15.33
N ALA A 140 -9.28 14.34 14.45
CA ALA A 140 -9.49 14.09 13.03
C ALA A 140 -8.30 13.37 12.36
N ALA A 141 -7.08 13.48 12.91
CA ALA A 141 -5.90 12.81 12.38
C ALA A 141 -6.00 11.26 12.41
N TYR A 142 -6.72 10.71 13.39
CA TYR A 142 -6.91 9.26 13.50
C TYR A 142 -7.92 8.72 12.49
N GLY A 143 -8.84 9.57 11.98
CA GLY A 143 -9.83 9.17 10.98
C GLY A 143 -9.17 8.56 9.74
N PRO A 144 -8.33 9.32 9.01
CA PRO A 144 -7.57 8.77 7.87
C PRO A 144 -6.72 7.56 8.23
N ALA A 145 -6.03 7.58 9.37
CA ALA A 145 -5.12 6.51 9.77
C ALA A 145 -5.82 5.14 9.96
N LEU A 146 -7.10 5.14 10.33
CA LEU A 146 -7.93 3.94 10.53
C LEU A 146 -8.51 3.36 9.23
N THR A 147 -8.43 4.09 8.11
CA THR A 147 -8.92 3.64 6.80
C THR A 147 -7.87 2.81 6.04
N ASP A 148 -8.26 2.22 4.90
CA ASP A 148 -7.44 1.30 4.13
C ASP A 148 -6.36 2.02 3.30
N VAL A 149 -6.72 3.13 2.65
CA VAL A 149 -5.81 3.95 1.84
C VAL A 149 -6.00 5.42 2.15
N VAL A 150 -4.88 6.15 2.29
CA VAL A 150 -4.84 7.58 2.58
C VAL A 150 -4.16 8.32 1.44
N ILE A 151 -4.91 9.21 0.80
CA ILE A 151 -4.46 10.10 -0.27
C ILE A 151 -4.37 11.51 0.29
N MET A 152 -3.24 12.18 0.12
CA MET A 152 -3.06 13.56 0.56
C MET A 152 -2.81 14.46 -0.64
N ALA A 153 -3.61 15.53 -0.80
CA ALA A 153 -3.32 16.63 -1.71
C ALA A 153 -2.23 17.54 -1.12
N PRO A 154 -1.61 18.46 -1.89
CA PRO A 154 -0.55 19.35 -1.42
C PRO A 154 -0.91 20.17 -0.17
N GLU A 155 -2.19 20.55 -0.02
CA GLU A 155 -2.73 21.30 1.12
C GLU A 155 -3.02 20.42 2.34
N GLY A 156 -2.98 19.09 2.19
CA GLY A 156 -3.27 18.12 3.23
C GLY A 156 -2.31 18.23 4.42
N ARG A 157 -2.84 18.27 5.64
CA ARG A 157 -2.06 18.31 6.89
C ARG A 157 -2.63 17.33 7.89
N VAL A 158 -1.85 16.34 8.32
CA VAL A 158 -2.27 15.36 9.33
C VAL A 158 -1.34 15.46 10.54
N PHE A 159 -1.89 15.77 11.71
CA PHE A 159 -1.10 15.72 12.95
C PHE A 159 -2.01 15.66 14.18
N VAL A 160 -1.57 14.93 15.21
CA VAL A 160 -2.27 14.89 16.49
C VAL A 160 -2.15 16.23 17.22
N THR A 161 -0.98 16.85 17.16
CA THR A 161 -0.67 18.07 17.90
C THR A 161 -0.08 19.10 16.94
N GLY A 162 -0.64 20.31 16.92
CA GLY A 162 -0.17 21.38 16.04
C GLY A 162 1.22 21.92 16.42
N PRO A 163 1.92 22.60 15.50
CA PRO A 163 3.30 23.07 15.71
C PRO A 163 3.50 23.96 16.95
N ASP A 164 2.53 24.84 17.26
CA ASP A 164 2.63 25.74 18.42
C ASP A 164 2.64 24.98 19.75
N VAL A 165 1.89 23.88 19.83
CA VAL A 165 1.86 23.03 21.01
C VAL A 165 3.14 22.20 21.09
N VAL A 166 3.64 21.67 19.97
CA VAL A 166 4.95 21.00 19.92
C VAL A 166 6.05 21.93 20.43
N ARG A 167 6.08 23.18 19.95
CA ARG A 167 7.06 24.19 20.37
C ARG A 167 6.96 24.52 21.85
N SER A 168 5.76 24.74 22.37
CA SER A 168 5.59 25.14 23.78
C SER A 168 5.93 24.01 24.75
N VAL A 169 5.73 22.75 24.38
CA VAL A 169 5.99 21.58 25.25
C VAL A 169 7.42 21.08 25.13
N THR A 170 7.97 21.00 23.92
CA THR A 170 9.26 20.35 23.64
C THR A 170 10.39 21.33 23.32
N GLY A 171 10.06 22.56 22.93
CA GLY A 171 11.01 23.53 22.39
C GLY A 171 11.35 23.33 20.91
N GLU A 172 10.88 22.27 20.27
CA GLU A 172 11.13 22.00 18.86
C GLU A 172 10.43 23.03 17.96
N GLN A 173 11.15 23.53 16.96
CA GLN A 173 10.61 24.46 15.96
C GLN A 173 10.40 23.74 14.65
N VAL A 174 9.13 23.66 14.22
CA VAL A 174 8.71 22.99 13.00
C VAL A 174 7.52 23.75 12.42
N ASP A 175 7.36 23.76 11.10
CA ASP A 175 6.16 24.31 10.45
C ASP A 175 5.13 23.20 10.17
N MET A 176 3.92 23.58 9.74
CA MET A 176 2.84 22.62 9.48
C MET A 176 3.18 21.63 8.36
N GLU A 177 3.88 22.08 7.32
CA GLU A 177 4.28 21.24 6.17
C GLU A 177 5.28 20.17 6.61
N SER A 178 6.33 20.57 7.31
CA SER A 178 7.39 19.70 7.79
C SER A 178 6.90 18.76 8.88
N LEU A 179 5.91 19.19 9.69
CA LEU A 179 5.32 18.37 10.75
C LEU A 179 4.39 17.28 10.21
N GLY A 180 3.49 17.63 9.28
CA GLY A 180 2.39 16.76 8.88
C GLY A 180 1.91 16.93 7.44
N GLY A 181 2.73 17.49 6.56
CA GLY A 181 2.47 17.58 5.13
C GLY A 181 2.62 16.23 4.40
N PRO A 182 2.18 16.16 3.12
CA PRO A 182 2.22 14.91 2.34
C PRO A 182 3.62 14.34 2.22
N ASP A 183 4.63 15.21 2.08
CA ASP A 183 6.03 14.81 1.95
C ASP A 183 6.56 14.13 3.22
N THR A 184 6.23 14.65 4.40
CA THR A 184 6.58 14.02 5.68
C THR A 184 5.87 12.68 5.86
N HIS A 185 4.58 12.59 5.51
CA HIS A 185 3.83 11.35 5.66
C HIS A 185 4.18 10.27 4.65
N THR A 186 4.64 10.64 3.44
CA THR A 186 5.08 9.68 2.42
C THR A 186 6.56 9.30 2.53
N LYS A 187 7.39 10.05 3.26
CA LYS A 187 8.83 9.76 3.41
C LYS A 187 9.23 9.26 4.80
N LYS A 188 8.55 9.70 5.86
CA LYS A 188 8.96 9.45 7.25
C LYS A 188 8.01 8.56 8.03
N SER A 189 6.73 8.94 8.14
CA SER A 189 5.80 8.24 9.04
C SER A 189 5.00 7.11 8.37
N GLY A 190 4.87 7.12 7.04
CA GLY A 190 4.11 6.10 6.30
C GLY A 190 2.59 6.22 6.44
N VAL A 191 2.05 7.30 7.01
CA VAL A 191 0.58 7.50 7.13
C VAL A 191 -0.08 7.67 5.77
N ALA A 192 0.56 8.43 4.89
CA ALA A 192 0.07 8.68 3.53
C ALA A 192 0.51 7.56 2.60
N HIS A 193 -0.44 7.01 1.86
CA HIS A 193 -0.17 6.01 0.83
C HIS A 193 0.13 6.69 -0.49
N ILE A 194 -0.58 7.78 -0.80
CA ILE A 194 -0.41 8.53 -2.05
C ILE A 194 -0.32 10.03 -1.72
N ALA A 195 0.66 10.71 -2.32
CA ALA A 195 0.70 12.16 -2.43
C ALA A 195 0.23 12.54 -3.84
N ALA A 196 -0.88 13.27 -3.92
CA ALA A 196 -1.46 13.76 -5.16
C ALA A 196 -0.82 15.08 -5.59
N THR A 197 -0.93 15.43 -6.87
CA THR A 197 -0.39 16.69 -7.42
C THR A 197 -1.28 17.89 -7.12
N ASP A 198 -2.59 17.66 -7.00
CA ASP A 198 -3.61 18.64 -6.63
C ASP A 198 -4.87 17.91 -6.09
N GLU A 199 -5.90 18.68 -5.74
CA GLU A 199 -7.17 18.17 -5.23
C GLU A 199 -7.91 17.29 -6.24
N LEU A 200 -7.89 17.63 -7.53
CA LEU A 200 -8.59 16.87 -8.57
C LEU A 200 -7.88 15.52 -8.83
N ASP A 201 -6.56 15.52 -8.87
CA ASP A 201 -5.75 14.29 -8.89
C ASP A 201 -6.05 13.40 -7.68
N ALA A 202 -6.19 13.98 -6.48
CA ALA A 202 -6.51 13.22 -5.27
C ALA A 202 -7.89 12.53 -5.38
N LEU A 203 -8.90 13.22 -5.90
CA LEU A 203 -10.22 12.65 -6.14
C LEU A 203 -10.20 11.60 -7.25
N ASN A 204 -9.50 11.84 -8.36
CA ASN A 204 -9.36 10.89 -9.47
C ASN A 204 -8.65 9.60 -9.04
N ARG A 205 -7.62 9.69 -8.19
CA ARG A 205 -6.97 8.50 -7.61
C ARG A 205 -7.89 7.75 -6.67
N ALA A 206 -8.72 8.45 -5.88
CA ALA A 206 -9.75 7.81 -5.07
C ALA A 206 -10.74 7.04 -5.95
N ARG A 207 -11.18 7.64 -7.07
CA ARG A 207 -12.07 6.98 -8.04
C ARG A 207 -11.43 5.70 -8.62
N ARG A 208 -10.18 5.80 -9.06
CA ARG A 208 -9.40 4.65 -9.59
C ARG A 208 -9.30 3.52 -8.57
N LEU A 209 -9.05 3.84 -7.29
CA LEU A 209 -8.98 2.84 -6.23
C LEU A 209 -10.33 2.19 -5.96
N VAL A 210 -11.43 2.94 -5.97
CA VAL A 210 -12.78 2.36 -5.89
C VAL A 210 -13.02 1.36 -7.02
N SER A 211 -12.69 1.71 -8.26
CA SER A 211 -12.75 0.78 -9.39
C SER A 211 -11.89 -0.47 -9.14
N MET A 212 -10.65 -0.31 -8.68
CA MET A 212 -9.76 -1.45 -8.41
C MET A 212 -10.25 -2.37 -7.29
N PHE A 213 -10.87 -1.84 -6.23
CA PHE A 213 -11.39 -2.66 -5.13
C PHE A 213 -12.71 -3.33 -5.46
N CYS A 214 -13.61 -2.64 -6.18
CA CYS A 214 -15.00 -3.06 -6.35
C CYS A 214 -15.28 -3.67 -7.73
N ASP A 215 -14.66 -3.17 -8.79
CA ASP A 215 -14.75 -3.70 -10.16
C ASP A 215 -13.42 -4.32 -10.60
N GLN A 216 -13.18 -5.50 -10.03
CA GLN A 216 -11.91 -6.17 -10.14
C GLN A 216 -11.66 -6.81 -11.52
N GLY A 217 -12.68 -7.02 -12.36
CA GLY A 217 -12.53 -7.73 -13.64
C GLY A 217 -12.22 -9.23 -13.52
N THR A 218 -11.80 -9.84 -14.64
CA THR A 218 -11.44 -11.28 -14.75
C THR A 218 -10.16 -11.43 -15.55
N PHE A 219 -9.42 -12.54 -15.37
CA PHE A 219 -8.19 -12.80 -16.12
C PHE A 219 -8.47 -13.20 -17.57
N ASP A 220 -8.07 -12.36 -18.51
CA ASP A 220 -7.92 -12.69 -19.93
C ASP A 220 -6.50 -13.23 -20.19
N GLN A 221 -6.41 -14.55 -20.29
CA GLN A 221 -5.14 -15.25 -20.51
C GLN A 221 -4.57 -15.01 -21.92
N ALA A 222 -5.42 -14.81 -22.93
CA ALA A 222 -4.97 -14.56 -24.29
C ALA A 222 -4.36 -13.16 -24.42
N ALA A 223 -4.99 -12.16 -23.80
CA ALA A 223 -4.42 -10.81 -23.71
C ALA A 223 -3.12 -10.79 -22.88
N ALA A 224 -3.03 -11.59 -21.82
CA ALA A 224 -1.79 -11.73 -21.05
C ALA A 224 -0.65 -12.32 -21.88
N GLU A 225 -0.91 -13.37 -22.66
CA GLU A 225 0.07 -13.98 -23.57
C GLU A 225 0.49 -13.05 -24.71
N HIS A 226 -0.43 -12.25 -25.25
CA HIS A 226 -0.07 -11.25 -26.26
C HIS A 226 0.85 -10.15 -25.73
N GLY A 227 0.73 -9.83 -24.43
CA GLY A 227 1.58 -8.86 -23.75
C GLY A 227 2.91 -9.41 -23.22
N ASP A 228 3.26 -10.66 -23.50
CA ASP A 228 4.55 -11.23 -23.11
C ASP A 228 5.72 -10.47 -23.76
N THR A 229 6.76 -10.21 -22.96
CA THR A 229 7.90 -9.36 -23.32
C THR A 229 9.09 -9.71 -22.44
N ASP A 230 10.31 -9.53 -22.93
CA ASP A 230 11.53 -9.91 -22.21
C ASP A 230 11.81 -8.97 -21.03
N LEU A 231 11.28 -9.33 -19.86
CA LEU A 231 11.51 -8.59 -18.62
C LEU A 231 12.98 -8.65 -18.14
N ARG A 232 13.76 -9.65 -18.56
CA ARG A 232 15.18 -9.77 -18.18
C ARG A 232 16.05 -8.74 -18.87
N ALA A 233 15.65 -8.25 -20.05
CA ALA A 233 16.30 -7.16 -20.76
C ALA A 233 16.24 -5.81 -19.99
N LEU A 234 15.28 -5.66 -19.07
CA LEU A 234 15.16 -4.48 -18.20
C LEU A 234 16.17 -4.50 -17.04
N MET A 235 16.88 -5.62 -16.84
CA MET A 235 17.86 -5.79 -15.77
C MET A 235 19.31 -5.65 -16.27
N PRO A 236 20.24 -5.17 -15.43
CA PRO A 236 21.65 -5.15 -15.76
C PRO A 236 22.18 -6.55 -16.10
N GLU A 237 23.17 -6.61 -17.00
CA GLU A 237 23.89 -7.86 -17.28
C GLU A 237 24.57 -8.43 -16.04
N SER A 238 25.17 -7.56 -15.20
CA SER A 238 25.85 -7.99 -13.98
C SER A 238 24.90 -8.16 -12.80
N ALA A 239 24.86 -9.36 -12.21
CA ALA A 239 24.12 -9.68 -10.99
C ALA A 239 24.57 -8.90 -9.73
N LYS A 240 25.73 -8.23 -9.78
CA LYS A 240 26.23 -7.35 -8.70
C LYS A 240 25.65 -5.93 -8.77
N ARG A 241 25.12 -5.51 -9.93
CA ARG A 241 24.57 -4.17 -10.11
C ARG A 241 23.13 -4.12 -9.62
N ALA A 242 22.83 -3.10 -8.83
CA ALA A 242 21.47 -2.79 -8.40
C ALA A 242 20.66 -2.20 -9.56
N TYR A 243 19.34 -2.39 -9.53
CA TYR A 243 18.40 -1.90 -10.54
C TYR A 243 17.07 -1.53 -9.87
N ASP A 244 16.29 -0.73 -10.58
CA ASP A 244 14.94 -0.36 -10.17
C ASP A 244 13.95 -1.43 -10.62
N VAL A 245 13.14 -1.97 -9.71
CA VAL A 245 12.16 -3.01 -10.06
C VAL A 245 10.92 -2.45 -10.75
N ARG A 246 10.66 -1.14 -10.66
CA ARG A 246 9.45 -0.52 -11.19
C ARG A 246 9.26 -0.75 -12.70
N PRO A 247 10.27 -0.61 -13.58
CA PRO A 247 10.14 -0.97 -14.99
C PRO A 247 9.64 -2.40 -15.22
N ILE A 248 10.09 -3.38 -14.43
CA ILE A 248 9.60 -4.77 -14.51
C ILE A 248 8.12 -4.84 -14.11
N VAL A 249 7.74 -4.16 -13.03
CA VAL A 249 6.34 -4.11 -12.57
C VAL A 249 5.45 -3.45 -13.62
N HIS A 250 5.91 -2.34 -14.21
CA HIS A 250 5.13 -1.57 -15.18
C HIS A 250 4.84 -2.41 -16.42
N GLU A 251 5.86 -3.10 -16.93
CA GLU A 251 5.77 -3.94 -18.13
C GLU A 251 5.03 -5.26 -17.87
N LEU A 252 5.05 -5.76 -16.63
CA LEU A 252 4.27 -6.93 -16.24
C LEU A 252 2.76 -6.64 -16.21
N LEU A 253 2.37 -5.45 -15.75
CA LEU A 253 0.98 -5.03 -15.62
C LEU A 253 0.40 -4.56 -16.97
N ASP A 254 -0.92 -4.45 -17.02
CA ASP A 254 -1.62 -3.89 -18.17
C ASP A 254 -1.21 -2.44 -18.37
N ASN A 255 -1.06 -2.04 -19.64
CA ASN A 255 -0.79 -0.67 -20.05
C ASN A 255 -2.05 -0.09 -20.73
N VAL A 256 -2.43 1.12 -20.35
CA VAL A 256 -3.51 1.90 -20.96
C VAL A 256 -2.87 3.17 -21.52
N GLU A 257 -3.01 3.39 -22.84
CA GLU A 257 -2.44 4.55 -23.52
C GLU A 257 -0.91 4.73 -23.34
N GLY A 258 -0.19 3.62 -23.14
CA GLY A 258 1.26 3.62 -22.92
C GLY A 258 1.68 3.86 -21.47
N GLU A 259 0.73 3.99 -20.54
CA GLU A 259 1.00 4.08 -19.11
C GLU A 259 0.58 2.81 -18.38
N SER A 260 1.43 2.38 -17.44
CA SER A 260 1.11 1.21 -16.61
C SER A 260 -0.10 1.48 -15.72
N THR A 261 -0.93 0.47 -15.55
CA THR A 261 -2.06 0.49 -14.63
C THR A 261 -1.65 0.49 -13.15
N LEU A 262 -0.36 0.49 -12.82
CA LEU A 262 0.12 0.58 -11.44
C LEU A 262 -0.32 1.89 -10.75
N GLU A 263 -1.01 1.74 -9.63
CA GLU A 263 -1.20 2.74 -8.59
C GLU A 263 -0.27 2.37 -7.42
N GLU A 264 0.92 2.96 -7.38
CA GLU A 264 1.93 2.65 -6.35
C GLU A 264 1.51 3.22 -4.99
N LEU A 265 1.41 2.34 -3.99
CA LEU A 265 1.11 2.71 -2.61
C LEU A 265 2.42 2.87 -1.82
N GLN A 266 2.53 3.98 -1.11
CA GLN A 266 3.67 4.34 -0.27
C GLN A 266 5.00 4.35 -1.05
N GLY A 267 5.02 4.82 -2.30
CA GLY A 267 6.19 4.75 -3.19
C GLY A 267 7.44 5.50 -2.69
N ASN A 268 7.27 6.48 -1.80
CA ASN A 268 8.37 7.20 -1.16
C ASN A 268 8.75 6.68 0.24
N TYR A 269 8.00 5.72 0.79
CA TYR A 269 8.21 5.13 2.12
C TYR A 269 8.75 3.70 1.98
N ALA A 270 9.74 3.36 2.81
CA ALA A 270 10.39 2.05 2.82
C ALA A 270 10.75 1.54 1.40
N ARG A 271 11.47 2.38 0.63
CA ARG A 271 11.68 2.21 -0.82
C ARG A 271 12.46 0.96 -1.27
N SER A 272 12.93 0.12 -0.34
CA SER A 272 13.48 -1.21 -0.64
C SER A 272 12.40 -2.22 -1.04
N ILE A 273 11.12 -1.89 -0.85
CA ILE A 273 9.98 -2.67 -1.34
C ILE A 273 8.95 -1.76 -2.02
N VAL A 274 8.49 -2.18 -3.19
CA VAL A 274 7.40 -1.58 -3.96
C VAL A 274 6.12 -2.34 -3.65
N THR A 275 5.03 -1.61 -3.43
CA THR A 275 3.69 -2.16 -3.23
C THR A 275 2.70 -1.32 -4.04
N GLY A 276 1.73 -1.94 -4.70
CA GLY A 276 0.73 -1.18 -5.45
C GLY A 276 -0.32 -2.08 -6.08
N LEU A 277 -1.44 -1.47 -6.47
CA LEU A 277 -2.51 -2.15 -7.20
C LEU A 277 -2.34 -1.89 -8.70
N GLY A 278 -2.72 -2.84 -9.54
CA GLY A 278 -2.74 -2.69 -10.98
C GLY A 278 -3.65 -3.71 -11.64
N ARG A 279 -3.72 -3.75 -12.97
CA ARG A 279 -4.46 -4.78 -13.70
C ARG A 279 -3.48 -5.73 -14.39
N LEU A 280 -3.80 -7.01 -14.40
CA LEU A 280 -3.05 -8.06 -15.10
C LEU A 280 -4.06 -8.91 -15.89
N GLY A 281 -4.03 -8.79 -17.21
CA GLY A 281 -5.02 -9.42 -18.08
C GLY A 281 -6.44 -8.98 -17.72
N GLY A 282 -6.66 -7.71 -17.41
CA GLY A 282 -7.96 -7.13 -17.02
C GLY A 282 -8.35 -7.27 -15.55
N ARG A 283 -7.73 -8.21 -14.81
CA ARG A 283 -8.03 -8.45 -13.39
C ARG A 283 -7.18 -7.56 -12.47
N THR A 284 -7.77 -6.93 -11.45
CA THR A 284 -7.00 -6.23 -10.41
C THR A 284 -6.09 -7.21 -9.69
N VAL A 285 -4.81 -6.86 -9.53
CA VAL A 285 -3.82 -7.58 -8.74
C VAL A 285 -3.06 -6.63 -7.83
N GLY A 286 -2.64 -7.12 -6.67
CA GLY A 286 -1.67 -6.45 -5.82
C GLY A 286 -0.26 -6.90 -6.16
N VAL A 287 0.67 -5.98 -6.33
CA VAL A 287 2.07 -6.28 -6.61
C VAL A 287 2.92 -5.96 -5.39
N ILE A 288 3.81 -6.87 -5.02
CA ILE A 288 4.85 -6.67 -4.02
C ILE A 288 6.18 -7.01 -4.68
N ALA A 289 7.13 -6.07 -4.68
CA ALA A 289 8.40 -6.28 -5.36
C ALA A 289 9.58 -5.72 -4.55
N ASN A 290 10.62 -6.54 -4.31
CA ASN A 290 11.87 -6.01 -3.76
C ASN A 290 12.51 -5.05 -4.77
N ASN A 291 13.08 -3.94 -4.28
CA ASN A 291 13.74 -2.92 -5.12
C ASN A 291 15.25 -2.88 -4.83
N PRO A 292 16.08 -3.59 -5.61
CA PRO A 292 17.53 -3.65 -5.39
C PRO A 292 18.25 -2.31 -5.38
N LEU A 293 17.71 -1.28 -6.05
CA LEU A 293 18.26 0.09 -6.07
C LEU A 293 18.25 0.76 -4.68
N ARG A 294 17.52 0.21 -3.72
CA ARG A 294 17.38 0.74 -2.36
C ARG A 294 17.76 -0.35 -1.36
N LEU A 295 18.83 -0.12 -0.61
CA LEU A 295 19.35 -1.05 0.41
C LEU A 295 19.61 -2.48 -0.15
N GLY A 296 19.92 -2.60 -1.44
CA GLY A 296 20.13 -3.90 -2.08
C GLY A 296 18.87 -4.78 -2.15
N GLY A 297 17.68 -4.22 -1.95
CA GLY A 297 16.41 -4.96 -1.89
C GLY A 297 16.15 -5.62 -0.55
N CYS A 298 17.00 -5.39 0.46
CA CYS A 298 16.85 -5.96 1.80
C CYS A 298 15.51 -5.60 2.45
N LEU A 299 14.98 -6.55 3.20
CA LEU A 299 13.89 -6.29 4.14
C LEU A 299 14.43 -5.60 5.40
N ASN A 300 13.63 -4.73 5.97
CA ASN A 300 13.86 -4.07 7.25
C ASN A 300 12.51 -3.89 7.95
N SER A 301 12.50 -3.27 9.12
CA SER A 301 11.28 -3.11 9.92
C SER A 301 10.17 -2.34 9.17
N GLU A 302 10.51 -1.27 8.47
CA GLU A 302 9.56 -0.42 7.75
C GLU A 302 9.00 -1.12 6.49
N SER A 303 9.86 -1.75 5.70
CA SER A 303 9.45 -2.49 4.49
C SER A 303 8.62 -3.71 4.83
N ALA A 304 8.91 -4.39 5.94
CA ALA A 304 8.10 -5.49 6.44
C ALA A 304 6.70 -5.02 6.87
N GLU A 305 6.58 -3.88 7.56
CA GLU A 305 5.28 -3.32 7.95
C GLU A 305 4.46 -2.83 6.76
N LYS A 306 5.10 -2.09 5.84
CA LYS A 306 4.51 -1.66 4.56
C LYS A 306 3.94 -2.86 3.80
N ALA A 307 4.76 -3.89 3.57
CA ALA A 307 4.34 -5.08 2.84
C ALA A 307 3.27 -5.88 3.60
N ALA A 308 3.41 -6.04 4.92
CA ALA A 308 2.44 -6.79 5.72
C ALA A 308 1.04 -6.18 5.66
N ARG A 309 0.92 -4.85 5.84
CA ARG A 309 -0.38 -4.17 5.72
C ARG A 309 -0.94 -4.29 4.32
N PHE A 310 -0.10 -4.18 3.29
CA PHE A 310 -0.53 -4.34 1.90
C PHE A 310 -1.00 -5.76 1.55
N VAL A 311 -0.35 -6.80 2.06
CA VAL A 311 -0.81 -8.20 1.90
C VAL A 311 -2.20 -8.37 2.51
N ARG A 312 -2.41 -7.87 3.73
CA ARG A 312 -3.71 -7.97 4.41
C ARG A 312 -4.80 -7.15 3.72
N LEU A 313 -4.45 -5.98 3.18
CA LEU A 313 -5.33 -5.17 2.35
C LEU A 313 -5.81 -5.96 1.12
N CYS A 314 -4.89 -6.61 0.41
CA CYS A 314 -5.26 -7.39 -0.77
C CYS A 314 -6.09 -8.62 -0.39
N ASP A 315 -5.69 -9.34 0.65
CA ASP A 315 -6.39 -10.55 1.09
C ASP A 315 -7.83 -10.26 1.53
N VAL A 316 -8.03 -9.21 2.32
CA VAL A 316 -9.36 -8.87 2.85
C VAL A 316 -10.31 -8.36 1.78
N PHE A 317 -9.83 -7.92 0.62
CA PHE A 317 -10.67 -7.50 -0.51
C PHE A 317 -10.63 -8.48 -1.69
N GLY A 318 -10.05 -9.67 -1.50
CA GLY A 318 -10.06 -10.72 -2.51
C GLY A 318 -9.22 -10.39 -3.75
N ILE A 319 -8.18 -9.57 -3.58
CA ILE A 319 -7.26 -9.17 -4.64
C ILE A 319 -6.07 -10.15 -4.67
N PRO A 320 -5.85 -10.88 -5.78
CA PRO A 320 -4.72 -11.78 -5.92
C PRO A 320 -3.37 -11.04 -5.90
N LEU A 321 -2.31 -11.72 -5.47
CA LEU A 321 -0.98 -11.12 -5.28
C LEU A 321 0.05 -11.63 -6.29
N VAL A 322 0.86 -10.71 -6.81
CA VAL A 322 2.09 -11.02 -7.55
C VAL A 322 3.28 -10.57 -6.71
N VAL A 323 4.17 -11.50 -6.40
CA VAL A 323 5.32 -11.27 -5.52
C VAL A 323 6.61 -11.43 -6.32
N ILE A 324 7.28 -10.32 -6.66
CA ILE A 324 8.54 -10.30 -7.41
C ILE A 324 9.71 -10.23 -6.42
N VAL A 325 10.60 -11.22 -6.47
CA VAL A 325 11.62 -11.43 -5.44
C VAL A 325 13.04 -11.27 -5.99
N ASP A 326 13.74 -10.28 -5.43
CA ASP A 326 15.20 -10.12 -5.51
C ASP A 326 15.70 -9.53 -4.18
N VAL A 327 15.91 -10.42 -3.21
CA VAL A 327 16.24 -10.06 -1.83
C VAL A 327 17.41 -10.89 -1.30
N PRO A 328 18.49 -10.25 -0.83
CA PRO A 328 19.64 -10.95 -0.25
C PRO A 328 19.47 -11.27 1.25
N GLY A 329 18.40 -10.78 1.89
CA GLY A 329 18.13 -11.02 3.31
C GLY A 329 17.43 -9.84 3.99
N TYR A 330 17.40 -9.88 5.32
CA TYR A 330 17.09 -8.72 6.15
C TYR A 330 18.36 -7.85 6.30
N LEU A 331 18.17 -6.54 6.41
CA LEU A 331 19.26 -5.59 6.61
C LEU A 331 19.95 -5.85 7.96
N PRO A 332 21.25 -6.15 7.99
CA PRO A 332 21.97 -6.36 9.24
C PRO A 332 22.27 -5.02 9.93
N GLY A 333 22.22 -4.99 11.26
CA GLY A 333 22.64 -3.84 12.04
C GLY A 333 22.10 -3.85 13.47
N VAL A 334 22.89 -3.33 14.42
CA VAL A 334 22.48 -3.25 15.84
C VAL A 334 21.22 -2.40 16.00
N SER A 335 21.12 -1.29 15.27
CA SER A 335 19.91 -0.44 15.30
C SER A 335 18.68 -1.18 14.80
N MET A 336 18.81 -2.05 13.79
CA MET A 336 17.69 -2.86 13.28
C MET A 336 17.13 -3.79 14.37
N GLU A 337 18.03 -4.43 15.14
CA GLU A 337 17.63 -5.28 16.26
C GLU A 337 16.90 -4.48 17.34
N TRP A 338 17.41 -3.32 17.73
CA TRP A 338 16.81 -2.48 18.77
C TRP A 338 15.51 -1.80 18.35
N GLU A 339 15.37 -1.48 17.06
CA GLU A 339 14.12 -0.99 16.46
C GLU A 339 13.06 -2.10 16.34
N GLY A 340 13.41 -3.34 16.69
CA GLY A 340 12.50 -4.48 16.77
C GLY A 340 12.26 -5.18 15.44
N VAL A 341 13.28 -5.31 14.58
CA VAL A 341 13.17 -5.98 13.28
C VAL A 341 12.60 -7.40 13.38
N VAL A 342 12.83 -8.13 14.48
CA VAL A 342 12.25 -9.46 14.70
C VAL A 342 10.72 -9.40 14.78
N ARG A 343 10.16 -8.57 15.69
CA ARG A 343 8.69 -8.47 15.86
C ARG A 343 8.01 -7.78 14.68
N ARG A 344 8.67 -6.78 14.08
CA ARG A 344 8.13 -6.01 12.94
C ARG A 344 8.23 -6.82 11.64
N GLY A 345 9.32 -7.55 11.46
CA GLY A 345 9.53 -8.52 10.38
C GLY A 345 8.53 -9.68 10.42
N ALA A 346 8.18 -10.18 11.62
CA ALA A 346 7.19 -11.24 11.79
C ALA A 346 5.79 -10.87 11.29
N LYS A 347 5.45 -9.57 11.18
CA LYS A 347 4.18 -9.12 10.61
C LYS A 347 4.03 -9.58 9.15
N LEU A 348 5.10 -9.56 8.37
CA LEU A 348 5.06 -9.99 6.96
C LEU A 348 4.88 -11.51 6.85
N LEU A 349 5.60 -12.27 7.69
CA LEU A 349 5.42 -13.72 7.79
C LEU A 349 3.96 -14.07 8.15
N HIS A 350 3.40 -13.37 9.14
CA HIS A 350 2.01 -13.56 9.55
C HIS A 350 1.03 -13.20 8.42
N ALA A 351 1.21 -12.05 7.78
CA ALA A 351 0.32 -11.60 6.72
C ALA A 351 0.27 -12.61 5.55
N PHE A 352 1.43 -13.12 5.11
CA PHE A 352 1.44 -14.19 4.13
C PHE A 352 0.91 -15.51 4.70
N ALA A 353 1.27 -15.94 5.91
CA ALA A 353 0.73 -17.20 6.43
C ALA A 353 -0.81 -17.19 6.62
N GLU A 354 -1.39 -16.03 6.91
CA GLU A 354 -2.85 -15.82 7.12
C GLU A 354 -3.62 -15.71 5.80
N ALA A 355 -3.01 -15.16 4.74
CA ALA A 355 -3.74 -14.85 3.53
C ALA A 355 -4.33 -16.08 2.81
N THR A 356 -5.45 -15.88 2.12
CA THR A 356 -6.22 -16.92 1.43
C THR A 356 -6.34 -16.65 -0.08
N VAL A 357 -6.11 -15.41 -0.52
CA VAL A 357 -6.08 -15.06 -1.93
C VAL A 357 -4.99 -15.81 -2.71
N PRO A 358 -5.23 -16.13 -4.00
CA PRO A 358 -4.20 -16.62 -4.89
C PRO A 358 -3.01 -15.69 -4.96
N ARG A 359 -1.81 -16.27 -4.99
CA ARG A 359 -0.57 -15.52 -4.92
C ARG A 359 0.57 -16.25 -5.62
N VAL A 360 1.21 -15.57 -6.56
CA VAL A 360 2.30 -16.14 -7.34
C VAL A 360 3.60 -15.43 -7.01
N THR A 361 4.63 -16.21 -6.70
CA THR A 361 5.97 -15.71 -6.44
C THR A 361 6.84 -15.91 -7.66
N VAL A 362 7.55 -14.87 -8.09
CA VAL A 362 8.52 -14.91 -9.19
C VAL A 362 9.88 -14.49 -8.66
N VAL A 363 10.80 -15.45 -8.57
CA VAL A 363 12.20 -15.20 -8.18
C VAL A 363 12.98 -14.77 -9.40
N THR A 364 13.36 -13.48 -9.48
CA THR A 364 14.07 -12.93 -10.64
C THR A 364 15.58 -13.06 -10.53
N ARG A 365 16.11 -13.00 -9.30
CA ARG A 365 17.55 -13.12 -9.03
C ARG A 365 17.82 -13.72 -7.65
N LYS A 366 18.08 -12.95 -6.60
CA LYS A 366 18.49 -13.51 -5.30
C LYS A 366 17.31 -13.78 -4.40
N ILE A 367 17.32 -14.90 -3.69
CA ILE A 367 16.38 -15.15 -2.60
C ILE A 367 17.05 -15.96 -1.49
N TYR A 368 17.45 -15.27 -0.41
CA TYR A 368 18.25 -15.89 0.66
C TYR A 368 17.57 -15.90 2.04
N GLY A 369 17.84 -16.97 2.79
CA GLY A 369 17.65 -17.03 4.25
C GLY A 369 16.24 -16.74 4.72
N GLY A 370 16.09 -15.95 5.80
CA GLY A 370 14.77 -15.59 6.32
C GLY A 370 13.91 -14.78 5.34
N ALA A 371 14.54 -14.03 4.43
CA ALA A 371 13.81 -13.25 3.42
C ALA A 371 13.19 -14.15 2.34
N TYR A 372 13.80 -15.31 2.02
CA TYR A 372 13.15 -16.35 1.21
C TYR A 372 11.79 -16.75 1.80
N ILE A 373 11.77 -16.99 3.11
CA ILE A 373 10.56 -17.41 3.80
C ILE A 373 9.54 -16.26 3.77
N ALA A 374 9.97 -15.06 4.17
CA ALA A 374 9.12 -13.87 4.30
C ALA A 374 8.54 -13.37 2.98
N MET A 375 9.22 -13.53 1.85
CA MET A 375 8.73 -13.14 0.53
C MET A 375 7.89 -14.24 -0.13
N ASN A 376 6.85 -14.69 0.58
CA ASN A 376 5.84 -15.62 0.08
C ASN A 376 6.40 -16.94 -0.47
N SER A 377 7.17 -17.66 0.35
CA SER A 377 7.63 -19.01 0.00
C SER A 377 6.47 -20.01 -0.11
N ARG A 378 6.72 -21.17 -0.74
CA ARG A 378 5.78 -22.30 -0.78
C ARG A 378 5.24 -22.67 0.61
N ALA A 379 6.10 -22.63 1.63
CA ALA A 379 5.73 -22.96 3.01
C ALA A 379 4.74 -21.97 3.64
N LEU A 380 4.61 -20.76 3.11
CA LEU A 380 3.63 -19.75 3.54
C LEU A 380 2.37 -19.72 2.65
N GLY A 381 2.15 -20.76 1.84
CA GLY A 381 0.92 -20.90 1.05
C GLY A 381 0.95 -20.18 -0.30
N ALA A 382 2.13 -19.95 -0.88
CA ALA A 382 2.22 -19.52 -2.28
C ALA A 382 1.43 -20.49 -3.19
N THR A 383 0.66 -19.96 -4.13
CA THR A 383 -0.10 -20.73 -5.11
C THR A 383 0.85 -21.36 -6.14
N ALA A 384 1.73 -20.54 -6.71
CA ALA A 384 2.81 -20.99 -7.57
C ALA A 384 4.10 -20.23 -7.24
N VAL A 385 5.23 -20.88 -7.45
CA VAL A 385 6.57 -20.30 -7.26
C VAL A 385 7.38 -20.58 -8.52
N TYR A 386 7.67 -19.51 -9.27
CA TYR A 386 8.50 -19.54 -10.45
C TYR A 386 9.86 -18.94 -10.17
N ALA A 387 10.88 -19.43 -10.88
CA ALA A 387 12.21 -18.86 -10.86
C ALA A 387 12.67 -18.55 -12.29
N TRP A 388 13.44 -17.48 -12.45
CA TRP A 388 14.16 -17.21 -13.70
C TRP A 388 15.45 -18.04 -13.78
N PRO A 389 16.05 -18.22 -14.97
CA PRO A 389 17.25 -19.05 -15.14
C PRO A 389 18.45 -18.60 -14.29
N ASP A 390 18.61 -17.29 -14.10
CA ASP A 390 19.71 -16.67 -13.34
C ASP A 390 19.40 -16.58 -11.82
N ALA A 391 18.32 -17.21 -11.33
CA ALA A 391 17.93 -17.11 -9.94
C ALA A 391 18.84 -17.92 -9.00
N GLU A 392 19.08 -17.37 -7.81
CA GLU A 392 19.92 -17.93 -6.77
C GLU A 392 19.10 -18.14 -5.49
N VAL A 393 18.94 -19.40 -5.08
CA VAL A 393 18.23 -19.79 -3.86
C VAL A 393 19.21 -20.38 -2.86
N ALA A 394 19.32 -19.79 -1.67
CA ALA A 394 20.27 -20.28 -0.65
C ALA A 394 19.88 -19.85 0.78
N VAL A 395 20.54 -20.42 1.78
CA VAL A 395 20.40 -19.94 3.18
C VAL A 395 21.11 -18.59 3.36
N MET A 396 22.27 -18.42 2.73
CA MET A 396 23.04 -17.19 2.65
C MET A 396 24.03 -17.29 1.48
N GLY A 397 24.71 -16.21 1.13
CA GLY A 397 25.74 -16.24 0.09
C GLY A 397 26.86 -17.24 0.40
N ALA A 398 27.29 -18.02 -0.61
CA ALA A 398 28.21 -19.14 -0.43
C ALA A 398 29.54 -18.75 0.24
N LYS A 399 30.13 -17.62 -0.17
CA LYS A 399 31.37 -17.10 0.43
C LYS A 399 31.18 -16.76 1.92
N ALA A 400 30.03 -16.21 2.31
CA ALA A 400 29.71 -15.95 3.71
C ALA A 400 29.52 -17.26 4.50
N ALA A 401 28.79 -18.23 3.95
CA ALA A 401 28.57 -19.54 4.58
C ALA A 401 29.90 -20.27 4.85
N VAL A 402 30.80 -20.30 3.87
CA VAL A 402 32.12 -20.91 4.00
C VAL A 402 32.99 -20.21 5.03
N GLY A 403 32.90 -18.88 5.15
CA GLY A 403 33.58 -18.12 6.19
C GLY A 403 33.22 -18.58 7.61
N ILE A 404 31.99 -19.07 7.80
CA ILE A 404 31.50 -19.62 9.07
C ILE A 404 31.89 -21.09 9.20
N LEU A 405 31.56 -21.92 8.21
CA LEU A 405 31.74 -23.38 8.25
C LEU A 405 33.21 -23.80 8.26
N HIS A 406 34.05 -23.10 7.49
CA HIS A 406 35.47 -23.41 7.29
C HIS A 406 36.38 -22.40 7.98
N LYS A 407 35.88 -21.66 9.00
CA LYS A 407 36.63 -20.63 9.72
C LYS A 407 38.03 -21.07 10.15
N ARG A 408 38.16 -22.29 10.67
CA ARG A 408 39.45 -22.85 11.12
C ARG A 408 40.39 -23.16 9.96
N ALA A 409 39.87 -23.71 8.86
CA ALA A 409 40.67 -24.03 7.68
C ALA A 409 41.16 -22.76 6.98
N LEU A 410 40.32 -21.74 6.85
CA LEU A 410 40.69 -20.44 6.29
C LEU A 410 41.73 -19.71 7.16
N ALA A 411 41.60 -19.78 8.49
CA ALA A 411 42.56 -19.17 9.41
C ALA A 411 43.92 -19.90 9.41
N ALA A 412 43.95 -21.20 9.10
CA ALA A 412 45.17 -21.99 9.01
C ALA A 412 45.88 -21.89 7.65
N ALA A 413 45.22 -21.37 6.62
CA ALA A 413 45.78 -21.21 5.29
C ALA A 413 46.80 -20.04 5.24
N PRO A 414 47.89 -20.17 4.46
CA PRO A 414 48.78 -19.06 4.14
C PRO A 414 48.00 -17.87 3.59
N GLU A 415 48.48 -16.64 3.85
CA GLU A 415 47.77 -15.41 3.46
C GLU A 415 47.56 -15.37 1.94
N GLU A 416 48.59 -15.72 1.16
CA GLU A 416 48.53 -15.78 -0.30
C GLU A 416 47.54 -16.82 -0.87
N GLU A 417 47.21 -17.87 -0.12
CA GLU A 417 46.33 -18.96 -0.56
C GLU A 417 44.90 -18.84 -0.01
N ARG A 418 44.67 -17.99 0.99
CA ARG A 418 43.41 -17.94 1.73
C ARG A 418 42.24 -17.55 0.84
N GLU A 419 42.40 -16.57 -0.05
CA GLU A 419 41.32 -16.14 -0.94
C GLU A 419 40.97 -17.21 -1.97
N ALA A 420 41.98 -17.84 -2.58
CA ALA A 420 41.77 -18.94 -3.52
C ALA A 420 41.10 -20.15 -2.85
N LEU A 421 41.51 -20.48 -1.62
CA LEU A 421 40.86 -21.52 -0.82
C LEU A 421 39.40 -21.16 -0.52
N HIS A 422 39.14 -19.90 -0.18
CA HIS A 422 37.80 -19.41 0.12
C HIS A 422 36.87 -19.52 -1.09
N ASP A 423 37.35 -19.13 -2.27
CA ASP A 423 36.59 -19.20 -3.52
C ASP A 423 36.34 -20.65 -3.96
N ARG A 424 37.34 -21.53 -3.83
CA ARG A 424 37.17 -22.96 -4.12
C ARG A 424 36.10 -23.59 -3.21
N LEU A 425 36.21 -23.37 -1.90
CA LEU A 425 35.23 -23.89 -0.94
C LEU A 425 33.84 -23.29 -1.16
N ALA A 426 33.74 -22.03 -1.60
CA ALA A 426 32.46 -21.40 -1.93
C ALA A 426 31.79 -22.08 -3.13
N ALA A 427 32.55 -22.36 -4.20
CA ALA A 427 32.05 -23.11 -5.35
C ALA A 427 31.61 -24.54 -4.99
N GLU A 428 32.37 -25.23 -4.13
CA GLU A 428 32.00 -26.55 -3.60
C GLU A 428 30.71 -26.48 -2.77
N HIS A 429 30.58 -25.47 -1.90
CA HIS A 429 29.39 -25.26 -1.09
C HIS A 429 28.15 -24.98 -1.94
N GLU A 430 28.28 -24.16 -2.99
CA GLU A 430 27.19 -23.85 -3.92
C GLU A 430 26.71 -25.11 -4.65
N ALA A 431 27.63 -25.93 -5.16
CA ALA A 431 27.32 -27.23 -5.77
C ALA A 431 26.62 -28.18 -4.78
N ILE A 432 27.07 -28.22 -3.52
CA ILE A 432 26.44 -29.03 -2.47
C ILE A 432 25.06 -28.49 -2.08
N ALA A 433 24.87 -27.17 -2.01
CA ALA A 433 23.62 -26.52 -1.64
C ALA A 433 22.54 -26.73 -2.71
N GLY A 434 22.94 -26.81 -3.98
CA GLY A 434 22.10 -27.24 -5.11
C GLY A 434 21.13 -26.18 -5.64
N GLY A 435 21.06 -25.00 -5.01
CA GLY A 435 20.35 -23.82 -5.52
C GLY A 435 18.90 -24.08 -5.94
N VAL A 436 18.50 -23.47 -7.06
CA VAL A 436 17.17 -23.66 -7.65
C VAL A 436 16.92 -25.11 -8.03
N GLY A 437 17.92 -25.84 -8.52
CA GLY A 437 17.77 -27.26 -8.88
C GLY A 437 17.32 -28.13 -7.71
N ARG A 438 17.89 -27.91 -6.51
CA ARG A 438 17.40 -28.58 -5.29
C ARG A 438 16.02 -28.08 -4.88
N ALA A 439 15.74 -26.79 -5.01
CA ALA A 439 14.43 -26.22 -4.69
C ALA A 439 13.30 -26.83 -5.55
N MET A 440 13.57 -27.08 -6.83
CA MET A 440 12.66 -27.79 -7.73
C MET A 440 12.51 -29.27 -7.36
N ALA A 441 13.63 -29.94 -7.05
CA ALA A 441 13.61 -31.36 -6.68
C ALA A 441 12.76 -31.66 -5.42
N ILE A 442 12.63 -30.69 -4.51
CA ILE A 442 11.76 -30.80 -3.32
C ILE A 442 10.37 -30.15 -3.50
N GLY A 443 10.06 -29.62 -4.69
CA GLY A 443 8.74 -29.06 -5.03
C GLY A 443 8.43 -27.69 -4.40
N VAL A 444 9.44 -26.92 -3.97
CA VAL A 444 9.22 -25.56 -3.43
C VAL A 444 9.39 -24.45 -4.48
N VAL A 445 9.94 -24.81 -5.65
CA VAL A 445 9.89 -24.03 -6.90
C VAL A 445 9.25 -24.95 -7.94
N ASP A 446 8.20 -24.49 -8.61
CA ASP A 446 7.44 -25.29 -9.57
C ASP A 446 8.16 -25.41 -10.89
N GLU A 447 8.67 -24.28 -11.39
CA GLU A 447 9.16 -24.18 -12.75
C GLU A 447 10.24 -23.09 -12.87
N LEU A 448 11.24 -23.38 -13.69
CA LEU A 448 12.09 -22.37 -14.31
C LEU A 448 11.38 -21.83 -15.54
N ILE A 449 11.00 -20.56 -15.52
CA ILE A 449 10.28 -19.93 -16.63
C ILE A 449 11.19 -19.00 -17.41
N ASP A 450 10.94 -18.88 -18.72
CA ASP A 450 11.50 -17.82 -19.54
C ASP A 450 11.02 -16.46 -19.01
N PRO A 451 11.91 -15.49 -18.70
CA PRO A 451 11.53 -14.14 -18.32
C PRO A 451 10.52 -13.51 -19.28
N ALA A 452 10.60 -13.81 -20.57
CA ALA A 452 9.68 -13.34 -21.60
C ALA A 452 8.24 -13.86 -21.44
N LYS A 453 8.06 -14.96 -20.70
CA LYS A 453 6.76 -15.61 -20.44
C LYS A 453 6.22 -15.36 -19.04
N THR A 454 6.84 -14.45 -18.28
CA THR A 454 6.44 -14.17 -16.89
C THR A 454 4.97 -13.75 -16.79
N ARG A 455 4.52 -12.85 -17.68
CA ARG A 455 3.16 -12.29 -17.63
C ARG A 455 2.09 -13.35 -17.86
N SER A 456 2.21 -14.15 -18.92
CA SER A 456 1.28 -15.24 -19.20
C SER A 456 1.30 -16.33 -18.12
N ARG A 457 2.48 -16.74 -17.65
CA ARG A 457 2.64 -17.78 -16.61
C ARG A 457 2.03 -17.38 -15.27
N VAL A 458 2.25 -16.14 -14.84
CA VAL A 458 1.65 -15.60 -13.60
C VAL A 458 0.14 -15.51 -13.74
N THR A 459 -0.36 -14.99 -14.87
CA THR A 459 -1.80 -14.87 -15.13
C THR A 459 -2.49 -16.24 -15.12
N ALA A 460 -1.93 -17.23 -15.80
CA ALA A 460 -2.49 -18.58 -15.84
C ALA A 460 -2.56 -19.23 -14.45
N ALA A 461 -1.51 -19.09 -13.62
CA ALA A 461 -1.51 -19.63 -12.27
C ALA A 461 -2.54 -18.96 -11.36
N LEU A 462 -2.69 -17.63 -11.45
CA LEU A 462 -3.71 -16.91 -10.68
C LEU A 462 -5.13 -17.25 -11.16
N ALA A 463 -5.34 -17.39 -12.48
CA ALA A 463 -6.63 -17.74 -13.06
C ALA A 463 -7.08 -19.17 -12.75
N ALA A 464 -6.14 -20.11 -12.62
CA ALA A 464 -6.42 -21.50 -12.28
C ALA A 464 -6.74 -21.71 -10.79
N ALA A 465 -6.34 -20.76 -9.93
CA ALA A 465 -6.52 -20.86 -8.49
C ALA A 465 -7.92 -20.42 -8.06
N PRO A 466 -8.52 -21.07 -7.04
CA PRO A 466 -9.81 -20.65 -6.53
C PRO A 466 -9.72 -19.24 -5.92
N ALA A 467 -10.71 -18.39 -6.23
CA ALA A 467 -10.82 -17.09 -5.58
C ALA A 467 -11.04 -17.26 -4.07
N GLY A 468 -10.40 -16.40 -3.28
CA GLY A 468 -10.51 -16.37 -1.83
C GLY A 468 -10.61 -14.93 -1.32
N ARG A 469 -11.06 -14.77 -0.08
CA ARG A 469 -11.08 -13.48 0.63
C ARG A 469 -10.86 -13.75 2.12
N GLY A 470 -9.92 -13.02 2.70
CA GLY A 470 -9.58 -13.09 4.12
C GLY A 470 -10.76 -12.73 5.02
N GLN A 471 -10.86 -13.39 6.17
CA GLN A 471 -11.85 -13.10 7.22
C GLN A 471 -11.18 -12.44 8.42
N HIS A 472 -10.52 -11.30 8.18
CA HIS A 472 -9.85 -10.53 9.22
C HIS A 472 -10.05 -9.02 8.98
N LYS A 473 -9.77 -8.21 10.00
CA LYS A 473 -9.74 -6.74 9.83
C LYS A 473 -8.41 -6.28 9.25
N ASN A 474 -8.40 -5.14 8.57
CA ASN A 474 -7.19 -4.49 8.06
C ASN A 474 -6.66 -3.45 9.06
N ILE A 475 -6.25 -3.91 10.25
CA ILE A 475 -5.80 -3.04 11.33
C ILE A 475 -4.54 -2.23 10.92
N PRO A 476 -4.43 -0.94 11.25
CA PRO A 476 -3.16 -0.22 11.18
C PRO A 476 -2.16 -0.87 12.16
N LEU A 477 -0.95 -1.21 11.69
CA LEU A 477 0.04 -1.99 12.47
C LEU A 477 1.38 -1.31 12.66
#